data_AF-A0A946FK51-F1
#
_entry.id   AF-A0A946FK51-F1
#
_cell.length_a   1.000
_cell.length_b   1.000
_cell.length_c   1.000
_cell.angle_alpha   90.00
_cell.angle_beta   90.00
_cell.angle_gamma   90.00
#
_symmetry.space_group_name_H-M   'P 1'
#
loop_
_entity.id
_entity.type
_entity.pdbx_description
1 polymer ?
#
loop_
_entity_poly.entity_id
_entity_poly.type
_entity_poly.pdbx_seq_one_letter_code
_entity_poly.pdbx_strand_id
1 'polypeptide(L)'
;VMIPGFGKEVGGARRWLVLGGFTFQPSELAKFALILFIAKSLVKRSDQLKNFAYGYLPKLIVLSFFFLPILFQPDFGTAITICAVTFTMLMLAGLRSKFLIYSILVIVPLFTIAIMNAEYRMRRIVAFLNPWEHESNAGFQVIQSFYAFGRGGVFGSGIGSSSQKLFYLPEAHTDFIFSVIGEELGFTGALIIIILFSMLIWRGFFIAYHAKDSFGVHVAIGLTLLIGIQAFMNMGVTVGLLPTKGLTLPFVSMGGSSLVVLMLSIGVLLNISEKPIQK
;
A
#
# COMPACT_ATOMS: atom_id res chain seq x y z
N VAL A 1 -15.18 -1.11 -9.02
CA VAL A 1 -16.66 -0.99 -9.07
C VAL A 1 -17.16 -1.58 -10.38
N MET A 2 -17.85 -2.72 -10.31
CA MET A 2 -18.42 -3.37 -11.51
C MET A 2 -19.90 -3.06 -11.73
N ILE A 3 -20.50 -2.21 -10.87
CA ILE A 3 -21.90 -1.80 -10.99
C ILE A 3 -21.99 -0.68 -12.04
N PRO A 4 -22.73 -0.87 -13.15
CA PRO A 4 -22.95 0.16 -14.15
C PRO A 4 -23.62 1.41 -13.53
N GLY A 5 -23.19 2.61 -13.92
CA GLY A 5 -23.79 3.89 -13.49
C GLY A 5 -23.17 4.56 -12.25
N PHE A 6 -22.52 3.80 -11.36
CA PHE A 6 -21.89 4.36 -10.13
C PHE A 6 -20.36 4.39 -10.17
N GLY A 7 -19.75 3.72 -11.15
CA GLY A 7 -18.29 3.61 -11.29
C GLY A 7 -17.72 4.73 -12.17
N LYS A 8 -16.70 5.44 -11.68
CA LYS A 8 -15.86 6.35 -12.49
C LYS A 8 -14.60 5.61 -12.96
N GLU A 9 -14.31 5.72 -14.25
CA GLU A 9 -13.11 5.19 -14.88
C GLU A 9 -12.01 6.23 -14.84
N VAL A 10 -10.86 5.89 -14.24
CA VAL A 10 -9.66 6.73 -14.18
C VAL A 10 -8.45 5.83 -14.46
N GLY A 11 -7.58 6.22 -15.38
CA GLY A 11 -6.39 5.44 -15.73
C GLY A 11 -6.67 4.04 -16.27
N GLY A 12 -7.80 3.84 -16.96
CA GLY A 12 -8.20 2.55 -17.56
C GLY A 12 -8.77 1.53 -16.55
N ALA A 13 -9.12 1.95 -15.33
CA ALA A 13 -9.74 1.09 -14.34
C ALA A 13 -10.93 1.77 -13.63
N ARG A 14 -12.04 1.03 -13.50
CA ARG A 14 -13.24 1.48 -12.75
C ARG A 14 -13.07 1.22 -11.26
N ARG A 15 -12.36 2.09 -10.56
CA ARG A 15 -12.01 1.91 -9.13
C ARG A 15 -12.81 2.78 -8.17
N TRP A 16 -13.46 3.83 -8.66
CA TRP A 16 -14.05 4.87 -7.83
C TRP A 16 -15.58 4.82 -7.88
N LEU A 17 -16.23 4.94 -6.72
CA LEU A 17 -17.65 5.26 -6.60
C LEU A 17 -17.81 6.77 -6.54
N VAL A 18 -18.74 7.32 -7.33
CA VAL A 18 -19.12 8.73 -7.23
C VAL A 18 -20.53 8.79 -6.66
N LEU A 19 -20.68 9.35 -5.46
CA LEU A 19 -21.97 9.53 -4.79
C LEU A 19 -22.11 10.99 -4.38
N GLY A 20 -23.05 11.72 -5.00
CA GLY A 20 -23.42 13.08 -4.59
C GLY A 20 -22.27 14.07 -4.51
N GLY A 21 -21.28 13.98 -5.41
CA GLY A 21 -20.09 14.85 -5.41
C GLY A 21 -18.87 14.30 -4.64
N PHE A 22 -19.02 13.22 -3.87
CA PHE A 22 -17.92 12.55 -3.20
C PHE A 22 -17.39 11.37 -4.02
N THR A 23 -16.07 11.28 -4.14
CA THR A 23 -15.35 10.13 -4.71
C THR A 23 -14.86 9.20 -3.60
N PHE A 24 -15.35 7.96 -3.62
CA PHE A 24 -14.98 6.93 -2.65
C PHE A 24 -14.37 5.72 -3.34
N GLN A 25 -13.17 5.30 -2.90
CA GLN A 25 -12.51 4.11 -3.39
C GLN A 25 -12.77 2.92 -2.44
N PRO A 26 -13.59 1.91 -2.84
CA PRO A 26 -13.94 0.79 -1.96
C PRO A 26 -12.75 -0.05 -1.50
N SER A 27 -11.67 -0.09 -2.29
CA SER A 27 -10.47 -0.86 -1.96
C SER A 27 -9.73 -0.31 -0.73
N GLU A 28 -9.82 0.99 -0.44
CA GLU A 28 -9.24 1.57 0.77
C GLU A 28 -9.94 1.02 2.02
N LEU A 29 -11.27 1.01 2.02
CA LEU A 29 -12.05 0.43 3.12
C LEU A 29 -11.90 -1.09 3.21
N ALA A 30 -11.78 -1.78 2.07
CA ALA A 30 -11.53 -3.22 2.03
C ALA A 30 -10.23 -3.61 2.75
N LYS A 31 -9.14 -2.86 2.56
CA LYS A 31 -7.87 -3.05 3.29
C LYS A 31 -8.08 -2.99 4.80
N PHE A 32 -8.77 -1.95 5.26
CA PHE A 32 -9.08 -1.76 6.67
C PHE A 32 -9.97 -2.88 7.24
N ALA A 33 -11.07 -3.21 6.55
CA ALA A 33 -12.01 -4.26 6.97
C ALA A 33 -11.34 -5.65 7.02
N LEU A 34 -10.46 -5.95 6.06
CA LEU A 34 -9.70 -7.20 6.05
C LEU A 34 -8.77 -7.31 7.27
N ILE A 35 -8.10 -6.22 7.66
CA ILE A 35 -7.25 -6.20 8.86
C ILE A 35 -8.07 -6.55 10.11
N LEU A 36 -9.23 -5.91 10.29
CA LEU A 36 -10.13 -6.21 11.40
C LEU A 36 -10.59 -7.68 11.39
N PHE A 37 -10.94 -8.21 10.21
CA PHE A 37 -11.34 -9.60 10.08
C PHE A 37 -10.20 -10.56 10.46
N ILE A 38 -9.00 -10.35 9.90
CA ILE A 38 -7.84 -11.20 10.18
C ILE A 38 -7.51 -11.14 11.66
N ALA A 39 -7.43 -9.94 12.25
CA ALA A 39 -7.19 -9.77 13.69
C ALA A 39 -8.21 -10.54 14.55
N LYS A 40 -9.51 -10.42 14.24
CA LYS A 40 -10.56 -11.18 14.96
C LYS A 40 -10.41 -12.69 14.79
N SER A 41 -10.05 -13.14 13.59
CA SER A 41 -9.86 -14.57 13.29
C SER A 41 -8.65 -15.16 14.03
N LEU A 42 -7.62 -14.34 14.26
CA LEU A 42 -6.40 -14.74 14.98
C LEU A 42 -6.66 -14.92 16.47
N VAL A 43 -7.52 -14.09 17.06
CA VAL A 43 -7.92 -14.23 18.48
C VAL A 43 -8.80 -15.45 18.71
N LYS A 44 -9.79 -15.72 17.84
CA LYS A 44 -10.77 -16.79 18.07
C LYS A 44 -10.21 -18.21 17.87
N ARG A 45 -9.16 -18.37 17.06
CA ARG A 45 -8.63 -19.68 16.64
C ARG A 45 -7.10 -19.69 16.51
N SER A 46 -6.39 -19.09 17.46
CA SER A 46 -4.92 -19.06 17.49
C SER A 46 -4.31 -20.47 17.44
N ASP A 47 -4.85 -21.39 18.22
CA ASP A 47 -4.27 -22.74 18.38
C ASP A 47 -4.40 -23.59 17.11
N GLN A 48 -5.39 -23.28 16.28
CA GLN A 48 -5.65 -24.00 15.03
C GLN A 48 -4.83 -23.49 13.86
N LEU A 49 -4.07 -22.39 14.00
CA LEU A 49 -3.25 -21.80 12.91
C LEU A 49 -2.24 -22.77 12.30
N LYS A 50 -1.81 -23.77 13.06
CA LYS A 50 -0.89 -24.82 12.59
C LYS A 50 -1.58 -25.82 11.64
N ASN A 51 -2.91 -25.90 11.66
CA ASN A 51 -3.68 -26.79 10.81
C ASN A 51 -4.13 -26.08 9.52
N PHE A 52 -3.87 -26.74 8.38
CA PHE A 52 -4.19 -26.18 7.06
C PHE A 52 -5.70 -25.94 6.89
N ALA A 53 -6.53 -26.98 7.10
CA ALA A 53 -7.96 -26.93 6.81
C ALA A 53 -8.76 -26.00 7.75
N TYR A 54 -8.45 -25.98 9.04
CA TYR A 54 -9.24 -25.25 10.04
C TYR A 54 -8.63 -23.90 10.44
N GLY A 55 -7.31 -23.77 10.34
CA GLY A 55 -6.57 -22.55 10.65
C GLY A 55 -6.34 -21.68 9.43
N TYR A 56 -5.68 -22.23 8.41
CA TYR A 56 -5.16 -21.45 7.29
C TYR A 56 -6.18 -21.20 6.17
N LEU A 57 -6.85 -22.25 5.71
CA LEU A 57 -7.76 -22.23 4.58
C LEU A 57 -8.92 -21.23 4.74
N PRO A 58 -9.61 -21.11 5.90
CA PRO A 58 -10.69 -20.14 6.07
C PRO A 58 -10.20 -18.69 5.94
N LYS A 59 -8.97 -18.41 6.37
CA LYS A 59 -8.34 -17.08 6.26
C LYS A 59 -7.97 -16.77 4.82
N LEU A 60 -7.49 -17.78 4.07
CA LEU A 60 -7.26 -17.65 2.63
C LEU A 60 -8.54 -17.44 1.84
N ILE A 61 -9.65 -18.09 2.18
CA ILE A 61 -10.94 -17.88 1.51
C ILE A 61 -11.38 -16.43 1.64
N VAL A 62 -11.28 -15.85 2.85
CA VAL A 62 -11.63 -14.44 3.05
C VAL A 62 -10.64 -13.51 2.35
N LEU A 63 -9.34 -13.80 2.40
CA LEU A 63 -8.36 -13.06 1.61
C LEU A 63 -8.72 -13.07 0.13
N SER A 64 -9.05 -14.24 -0.44
CA SER A 64 -9.46 -14.39 -1.84
C SER A 64 -10.73 -13.61 -2.16
N PHE A 65 -11.69 -13.53 -1.23
CA PHE A 65 -12.91 -12.73 -1.41
C PHE A 65 -12.61 -11.24 -1.61
N PHE A 66 -11.64 -10.68 -0.88
CA PHE A 66 -11.21 -9.30 -1.09
C PHE A 66 -10.23 -9.14 -2.25
N PHE A 67 -9.35 -10.12 -2.45
CA PHE A 67 -8.26 -10.07 -3.43
C PHE A 67 -8.76 -10.24 -4.88
N LEU A 68 -9.64 -11.20 -5.14
CA LEU A 68 -10.10 -11.51 -6.51
C LEU A 68 -10.76 -10.31 -7.20
N PRO A 69 -11.72 -9.59 -6.58
CA PRO A 69 -12.32 -8.40 -7.20
C PRO A 69 -11.31 -7.29 -7.47
N ILE A 70 -10.28 -7.15 -6.63
CA ILE A 70 -9.22 -6.13 -6.79
C ILE A 70 -8.29 -6.50 -7.95
N LEU A 71 -7.95 -7.79 -8.08
CA LEU A 71 -7.18 -8.30 -9.20
C LEU A 71 -7.91 -8.12 -10.54
N PHE A 72 -9.24 -8.33 -10.55
CA PHE A 72 -10.08 -8.06 -11.71
C PHE A 72 -10.29 -6.57 -12.00
N GLN A 73 -9.97 -5.65 -11.08
CA GLN A 73 -10.00 -4.19 -11.25
C GLN A 73 -8.64 -3.61 -11.70
N PRO A 74 -7.84 -4.40 -12.41
CA PRO A 74 -6.40 -4.24 -12.60
C PRO A 74 -5.58 -3.57 -11.49
N ASP A 75 -5.92 -3.65 -10.20
CA ASP A 75 -5.24 -2.90 -9.14
C ASP A 75 -4.18 -3.73 -8.40
N PHE A 76 -3.03 -3.89 -9.06
CA PHE A 76 -1.90 -4.66 -8.53
C PHE A 76 -1.25 -4.05 -7.30
N GLY A 77 -1.27 -2.72 -7.17
CA GLY A 77 -0.72 -2.03 -6.00
C GLY A 77 -1.48 -2.44 -4.74
N THR A 78 -2.80 -2.28 -4.78
CA THR A 78 -3.67 -2.66 -3.67
C THR A 78 -3.62 -4.17 -3.42
N ALA A 79 -3.64 -5.00 -4.46
CA ALA A 79 -3.58 -6.46 -4.34
C ALA A 79 -2.30 -6.91 -3.61
N ILE A 80 -1.13 -6.40 -4.01
CA ILE A 80 0.15 -6.71 -3.38
C ILE A 80 0.19 -6.20 -1.94
N THR A 81 -0.32 -4.99 -1.67
CA THR A 81 -0.41 -4.44 -0.31
C THR A 81 -1.19 -5.36 0.60
N ILE A 82 -2.38 -5.79 0.16
CA ILE A 82 -3.27 -6.66 0.94
C ILE A 82 -2.62 -8.02 1.23
N CYS A 83 -2.00 -8.63 0.22
CA CYS A 83 -1.27 -9.87 0.41
C CYS A 83 -0.13 -9.69 1.41
N ALA A 84 0.72 -8.66 1.23
CA ALA A 84 1.86 -8.41 2.11
C ALA A 84 1.41 -8.20 3.57
N VAL A 85 0.43 -7.33 3.82
CA VAL A 85 -0.10 -7.09 5.17
C VAL A 85 -0.67 -8.39 5.77
N THR A 86 -1.49 -9.12 5.01
CA THR A 86 -2.14 -10.34 5.51
C THR A 86 -1.10 -11.40 5.86
N PHE A 87 -0.17 -11.69 4.97
CA PHE A 87 0.86 -12.71 5.22
C PHE A 87 1.79 -12.33 6.37
N THR A 88 2.18 -11.06 6.48
CA THR A 88 2.98 -10.60 7.61
C THR A 88 2.22 -10.73 8.93
N MET A 89 0.93 -10.37 8.98
CA MET A 89 0.10 -10.59 10.17
C MET A 89 0.00 -12.09 10.54
N LEU A 90 -0.22 -12.96 9.57
CA LEU A 90 -0.30 -14.42 9.81
C LEU A 90 1.04 -14.98 10.29
N MET A 91 2.16 -14.50 9.75
CA MET A 91 3.51 -14.91 10.15
C MET A 91 3.80 -14.47 11.59
N LEU A 92 3.46 -13.23 11.95
CA LEU A 92 3.59 -12.72 13.32
C LEU A 92 2.72 -13.48 14.33
N ALA A 93 1.57 -14.01 13.88
CA ALA A 93 0.70 -14.85 14.69
C ALA A 93 1.16 -16.33 14.78
N GLY A 94 2.31 -16.69 14.21
CA GLY A 94 2.88 -18.03 14.34
C GLY A 94 2.42 -19.05 13.30
N LEU A 95 1.99 -18.60 12.11
CA LEU A 95 1.72 -19.49 10.97
C LEU A 95 3.00 -20.27 10.58
N ARG A 96 2.85 -21.57 10.26
CA ARG A 96 3.96 -22.38 9.74
C ARG A 96 4.47 -21.82 8.40
N SER A 97 5.77 -21.58 8.28
CA SER A 97 6.40 -21.03 7.07
C SER A 97 6.13 -21.85 5.80
N LYS A 98 5.87 -23.17 5.93
CA LYS A 98 5.47 -24.03 4.79
C LYS A 98 4.21 -23.53 4.09
N PHE A 99 3.22 -23.02 4.83
CA PHE A 99 1.98 -22.51 4.25
C PHE A 99 2.19 -21.20 3.50
N LEU A 100 3.11 -20.37 3.98
CA LEU A 100 3.53 -19.16 3.26
C LEU A 100 4.19 -19.53 1.93
N ILE A 101 5.08 -20.53 1.92
CA ILE A 101 5.71 -21.03 0.69
C ILE A 101 4.64 -21.54 -0.29
N TYR A 102 3.67 -22.34 0.16
CA TYR A 102 2.58 -22.81 -0.71
C TYR A 102 1.76 -21.66 -1.29
N SER A 103 1.48 -20.62 -0.51
CA SER A 103 0.77 -19.46 -1.04
C SER A 103 1.60 -18.65 -2.03
N ILE A 104 2.91 -18.50 -1.81
CA ILE A 104 3.80 -17.87 -2.80
C ILE A 104 3.81 -18.68 -4.11
N LEU A 105 3.89 -20.01 -4.02
CA LEU A 105 3.85 -20.89 -5.19
C LEU A 105 2.55 -20.80 -6.00
N VAL A 106 1.44 -20.41 -5.39
CA VAL A 106 0.16 -20.20 -6.09
C VAL A 106 0.02 -18.76 -6.59
N ILE A 107 0.41 -17.79 -5.76
CA ILE A 107 0.23 -16.37 -6.04
C ILE A 107 1.15 -15.91 -7.17
N VAL A 108 2.42 -16.31 -7.16
CA VAL A 108 3.39 -15.86 -8.18
C VAL A 108 2.94 -16.24 -9.59
N PRO A 109 2.58 -17.50 -9.90
CA PRO A 109 2.05 -17.86 -11.23
C PRO A 109 0.77 -17.12 -11.60
N LEU A 110 -0.13 -16.90 -10.64
CA LEU A 110 -1.38 -16.18 -10.89
C LEU A 110 -1.12 -14.72 -11.26
N PHE A 111 -0.17 -14.07 -10.60
CA PHE A 111 0.29 -12.74 -10.96
C PHE A 111 1.03 -12.74 -12.30
N THR A 112 1.90 -13.70 -12.59
CA THR A 112 2.62 -13.74 -13.88
C THR A 112 1.66 -13.91 -15.06
N ILE A 113 0.69 -14.82 -14.98
CA ILE A 113 -0.36 -14.99 -15.99
C ILE A 113 -1.17 -13.70 -16.16
N ALA A 114 -1.58 -13.09 -15.04
CA ALA A 114 -2.31 -11.83 -15.08
C ALA A 114 -1.50 -10.70 -15.74
N ILE A 115 -0.19 -10.63 -15.51
CA ILE A 115 0.69 -9.64 -16.12
C ILE A 115 0.86 -9.93 -17.63
N MET A 116 1.14 -11.18 -18.01
CA MET A 116 1.39 -11.56 -19.41
C MET A 116 0.17 -11.35 -20.30
N ASN A 117 -1.05 -11.53 -19.77
CA ASN A 117 -2.29 -11.35 -20.52
C ASN A 117 -2.65 -9.90 -20.86
N ALA A 118 -1.86 -8.91 -20.42
CA ALA A 118 -2.10 -7.51 -20.77
C ALA A 118 -0.79 -6.83 -21.19
N GLU A 119 -0.69 -6.45 -22.47
CA GLU A 119 0.48 -5.79 -23.03
C GLU A 119 0.96 -4.58 -22.21
N TYR A 120 0.01 -3.77 -21.72
CA TYR A 120 0.31 -2.64 -20.85
C TYR A 120 1.07 -3.01 -19.57
N ARG A 121 0.75 -4.17 -18.97
CA ARG A 121 1.36 -4.64 -17.73
C ARG A 121 2.78 -5.12 -17.99
N MET A 122 3.00 -5.85 -19.08
CA MET A 122 4.33 -6.23 -19.52
C MET A 122 5.22 -5.01 -19.79
N ARG A 123 4.69 -3.98 -20.47
CA ARG A 123 5.41 -2.73 -20.72
C ARG A 123 5.88 -2.05 -19.42
N ARG A 124 5.09 -2.08 -18.34
CA ARG A 124 5.51 -1.54 -17.02
C ARG A 124 6.68 -2.30 -16.39
N ILE A 125 6.75 -3.62 -16.58
CA ILE A 125 7.85 -4.44 -16.04
C ILE A 125 9.12 -4.22 -16.87
N VAL A 126 9.00 -4.25 -18.19
CA VAL A 126 10.15 -4.03 -19.08
C VAL A 126 10.68 -2.60 -18.90
N ALA A 127 9.80 -1.60 -18.79
CA ALA A 127 10.21 -0.23 -18.49
C ALA A 127 10.73 -0.03 -17.05
N PHE A 128 10.45 -0.93 -16.11
CA PHE A 128 11.10 -0.92 -14.80
C PHE A 128 12.51 -1.49 -14.88
N LEU A 129 12.73 -2.55 -15.66
CA LEU A 129 14.04 -3.17 -15.84
C LEU A 129 14.98 -2.25 -16.62
N ASN A 130 14.50 -1.67 -17.73
CA ASN A 130 15.24 -0.72 -18.56
C ASN A 130 14.40 0.55 -18.79
N PRO A 131 14.35 1.48 -17.82
CA PRO A 131 13.57 2.71 -17.96
C PRO A 131 14.06 3.59 -19.12
N TRP A 132 15.38 3.68 -19.30
CA TRP A 132 16.03 4.51 -20.32
C TRP A 132 15.80 4.04 -21.77
N GLU A 133 15.45 2.77 -21.99
CA GLU A 133 15.10 2.26 -23.34
C GLU A 133 13.62 2.51 -23.69
N HIS A 134 12.81 2.88 -22.68
CA HIS A 134 11.36 3.04 -22.79
C HIS A 134 10.88 4.40 -22.26
N GLU A 135 11.59 5.46 -22.63
CA GLU A 135 11.39 6.83 -22.15
C GLU A 135 10.00 7.40 -22.49
N SER A 136 9.30 6.88 -23.50
CA SER A 136 8.03 7.42 -23.99
C SER A 136 6.77 6.92 -23.28
N ASN A 137 6.87 5.96 -22.35
CA ASN A 137 5.70 5.35 -21.70
C ASN A 137 5.87 5.17 -20.18
N ALA A 138 5.77 3.95 -19.66
CA ALA A 138 5.82 3.67 -18.22
C ALA A 138 7.16 4.02 -17.55
N GLY A 139 8.26 4.05 -18.33
CA GLY A 139 9.58 4.46 -17.86
C GLY A 139 9.67 5.98 -17.63
N PHE A 140 8.85 6.77 -18.33
CA PHE A 140 8.85 8.23 -18.26
C PHE A 140 8.66 8.74 -16.84
N GLN A 141 7.69 8.19 -16.10
CA GLN A 141 7.38 8.61 -14.74
C GLN A 141 8.56 8.37 -13.79
N VAL A 142 9.24 7.23 -13.92
CA VAL A 142 10.41 6.89 -13.09
C VAL A 142 11.62 7.76 -13.46
N ILE A 143 11.86 7.98 -14.76
CA ILE A 143 12.95 8.84 -15.23
C ILE A 143 12.76 10.28 -14.74
N GLN A 144 11.55 10.83 -14.86
CA GLN A 144 11.25 12.17 -14.37
C GLN A 144 11.37 12.27 -12.84
N SER A 145 11.04 11.19 -12.13
CA SER A 145 11.32 11.08 -10.70
C SER A 145 12.83 11.18 -10.41
N PHE A 146 13.68 10.51 -11.19
CA PHE A 146 15.14 10.62 -11.03
C PHE A 146 15.65 12.02 -11.32
N TYR A 147 15.14 12.69 -12.36
CA TYR A 147 15.48 14.09 -12.62
C TYR A 147 15.04 15.02 -11.47
N ALA A 148 13.89 14.76 -10.85
CA ALA A 148 13.42 15.49 -9.67
C ALA A 148 14.42 15.39 -8.51
N PHE A 149 14.82 14.16 -8.15
CA PHE A 149 15.82 13.93 -7.11
C PHE A 149 17.18 14.51 -7.45
N GLY A 150 17.63 14.37 -8.70
CA GLY A 150 18.91 14.91 -9.17
C GLY A 150 18.97 16.43 -9.06
N ARG A 151 17.87 17.12 -9.39
CA ARG A 151 17.77 18.59 -9.30
C ARG A 151 17.65 19.09 -7.86
N GLY A 152 17.03 18.32 -6.98
CA GLY A 152 16.89 18.69 -5.58
C GLY A 152 18.21 18.76 -4.81
N GLY A 153 19.24 18.00 -5.20
CA GLY A 153 20.51 17.98 -4.48
C GLY A 153 20.33 17.70 -2.97
N VAL A 154 21.15 18.33 -2.12
CA VAL A 154 21.09 18.10 -0.66
C VAL A 154 19.94 18.88 0.01
N PHE A 155 19.78 20.16 -0.34
CA PHE A 155 18.89 21.10 0.37
C PHE A 155 17.61 21.47 -0.39
N GLY A 156 17.46 20.98 -1.62
CA GLY A 156 16.30 21.25 -2.47
C GLY A 156 16.46 22.53 -3.29
N SER A 157 15.54 22.68 -4.22
CA SER A 157 15.38 23.86 -5.07
C SER A 157 14.50 24.96 -4.44
N GLY A 158 13.87 24.68 -3.30
CA GLY A 158 12.94 25.58 -2.62
C GLY A 158 11.47 25.13 -2.76
N ILE A 159 10.68 25.35 -1.70
CA ILE A 159 9.26 24.99 -1.67
C ILE A 159 8.51 25.72 -2.80
N GLY A 160 7.71 24.97 -3.57
CA GLY A 160 6.94 25.51 -4.69
C GLY A 160 7.75 25.76 -5.96
N SER A 161 9.06 25.48 -5.95
CA SER A 161 9.95 25.66 -7.11
C SER A 161 10.15 24.40 -7.95
N SER A 162 9.42 23.30 -7.64
CA SER A 162 9.48 22.07 -8.42
C SER A 162 9.01 22.33 -9.84
N SER A 163 9.90 22.13 -10.81
CA SER A 163 9.53 22.20 -12.22
C SER A 163 8.81 20.93 -12.64
N GLN A 164 9.00 19.80 -11.94
CA GLN A 164 8.30 18.56 -12.24
C GLN A 164 6.79 18.63 -11.98
N LYS A 165 6.35 19.53 -11.09
CA LYS A 165 4.93 19.88 -10.89
C LYS A 165 4.29 20.54 -12.12
N LEU A 166 5.06 21.18 -13.01
CA LEU A 166 4.57 21.92 -14.18
C LEU A 166 4.36 21.01 -15.40
N PHE A 167 3.63 19.90 -15.24
CA PHE A 167 3.25 18.94 -16.29
C PHE A 167 4.36 18.00 -16.80
N TYR A 168 5.58 18.04 -16.25
CA TYR A 168 6.66 17.14 -16.65
C TYR A 168 6.58 15.76 -15.98
N LEU A 169 6.02 15.67 -14.77
CA LEU A 169 5.81 14.40 -14.07
C LEU A 169 4.31 14.08 -13.95
N PRO A 170 3.79 13.09 -14.70
CA PRO A 170 2.41 12.65 -14.57
C PRO A 170 2.17 12.09 -13.16
N GLU A 171 1.01 12.39 -12.55
CA GLU A 171 0.66 11.91 -11.20
C GLU A 171 1.63 12.39 -10.10
N ALA A 172 2.29 13.55 -10.29
CA ALA A 172 3.19 14.17 -9.32
C ALA A 172 2.54 14.46 -7.95
N HIS A 173 1.22 14.64 -7.91
CA HIS A 173 0.50 14.93 -6.67
C HIS A 173 -0.03 13.69 -5.94
N THR A 174 0.02 12.53 -6.58
CA THR A 174 -0.55 11.27 -6.12
C THR A 174 0.58 10.26 -5.91
N ASP A 175 0.97 9.55 -6.96
CA ASP A 175 1.89 8.42 -6.89
C ASP A 175 3.37 8.85 -6.78
N PHE A 176 3.71 10.04 -7.27
CA PHE A 176 5.10 10.54 -7.31
C PHE A 176 5.35 11.78 -6.43
N ILE A 177 4.52 12.02 -5.42
CA ILE A 177 4.69 13.18 -4.52
C ILE A 177 6.02 13.16 -3.76
N PHE A 178 6.57 11.96 -3.50
CA PHE A 178 7.87 11.84 -2.82
C PHE A 178 9.02 12.40 -3.68
N SER A 179 8.96 12.25 -5.00
CA SER A 179 9.93 12.80 -5.96
C SER A 179 9.92 14.32 -5.97
N VAL A 180 8.72 14.89 -5.92
CA VAL A 180 8.51 16.34 -5.79
C VAL A 180 9.10 16.86 -4.49
N ILE A 181 8.87 16.17 -3.37
CA ILE A 181 9.47 16.53 -2.08
C ILE A 181 10.99 16.48 -2.18
N GLY A 182 11.54 15.47 -2.86
CA GLY A 182 12.96 15.36 -3.16
C GLY A 182 13.50 16.54 -3.98
N GLU A 183 12.75 17.05 -4.95
CA GLU A 183 13.16 18.22 -5.74
C GLU A 183 13.11 19.52 -4.93
N GLU A 184 12.08 19.72 -4.11
CA GLU A 184 11.84 20.99 -3.40
C GLU A 184 12.65 21.12 -2.12
N LEU A 185 12.77 20.02 -1.36
CA LEU A 185 13.42 19.98 -0.05
C LEU A 185 14.74 19.19 -0.07
N GLY A 186 15.10 18.62 -1.20
CA GLY A 186 16.34 17.87 -1.38
C GLY A 186 16.37 16.56 -0.62
N PHE A 187 17.58 16.01 -0.53
CA PHE A 187 17.87 14.84 0.30
C PHE A 187 17.44 15.03 1.76
N THR A 188 17.62 16.22 2.33
CA THR A 188 17.23 16.50 3.72
C THR A 188 15.72 16.33 3.93
N GLY A 189 14.88 16.88 3.04
CA GLY A 189 13.44 16.71 3.14
C GLY A 189 12.98 15.27 2.96
N ALA A 190 13.56 14.57 1.97
CA ALA A 190 13.28 13.15 1.75
C ALA A 190 13.62 12.31 3.01
N LEU A 191 14.77 12.59 3.63
CA LEU A 191 15.21 11.92 4.86
C LEU A 191 14.26 12.20 6.04
N ILE A 192 13.82 13.45 6.20
CA ILE A 192 12.83 13.81 7.24
C ILE A 192 11.54 13.00 7.08
N ILE A 193 11.02 12.89 5.86
CA ILE A 193 9.81 12.08 5.59
C ILE A 193 10.02 10.61 5.95
N ILE A 194 11.16 10.02 5.57
CA ILE A 194 11.51 8.62 5.91
C ILE A 194 11.58 8.44 7.43
N ILE A 195 12.20 9.37 8.14
CA ILE A 195 12.30 9.35 9.61
C ILE A 195 10.92 9.45 10.25
N LEU A 196 10.06 10.36 9.78
CA LEU A 196 8.70 10.51 10.30
C LEU A 196 7.87 9.22 10.12
N PHE A 197 7.95 8.58 8.95
CA PHE A 197 7.30 7.29 8.73
C PHE A 197 7.88 6.19 9.61
N SER A 198 9.20 6.17 9.78
CA SER A 198 9.87 5.19 10.65
C SER A 198 9.47 5.37 12.11
N MET A 199 9.37 6.61 12.60
CA MET A 199 8.83 6.93 13.93
C MET A 199 7.37 6.53 14.07
N LEU A 200 6.54 6.77 13.05
CA LEU A 200 5.13 6.38 13.05
C LEU A 200 4.97 4.86 13.13
N ILE A 201 5.74 4.11 12.33
CA ILE A 201 5.74 2.65 12.33
C ILE A 201 6.22 2.12 13.69
N TRP A 202 7.31 2.67 14.22
CA TRP A 202 7.82 2.31 15.54
C TRP A 202 6.79 2.55 16.64
N ARG A 203 6.14 3.72 16.65
CA ARG A 203 5.05 4.03 17.58
C ARG A 203 3.86 3.08 17.42
N GLY A 204 3.48 2.72 16.19
CA GLY A 204 2.42 1.76 15.93
C GLY A 204 2.71 0.38 16.53
N PHE A 205 3.93 -0.13 16.36
CA PHE A 205 4.34 -1.39 17.01
C PHE A 205 4.47 -1.26 18.53
N PHE A 206 4.90 -0.10 19.03
CA PHE A 206 4.91 0.18 20.46
C PHE A 206 3.50 0.12 21.07
N ILE A 207 2.50 0.69 20.38
CA ILE A 207 1.08 0.60 20.77
C ILE A 207 0.63 -0.86 20.78
N ALA A 208 0.96 -1.63 19.73
CA ALA A 208 0.62 -3.04 19.67
C ALA A 208 1.22 -3.85 20.83
N TYR A 209 2.46 -3.57 21.22
CA TYR A 209 3.13 -4.26 22.34
C TYR A 209 2.49 -3.96 23.70
N HIS A 210 1.93 -2.76 23.89
CA HIS A 210 1.29 -2.33 25.13
C HIS A 210 -0.24 -2.50 25.16
N ALA A 211 -0.83 -3.01 24.07
CA ALA A 211 -2.26 -3.21 23.97
C ALA A 211 -2.77 -4.25 24.98
N LYS A 212 -3.91 -3.97 25.61
CA LYS A 212 -4.47 -4.79 26.70
C LYS A 212 -5.08 -6.11 26.24
N ASP A 213 -5.70 -6.11 25.07
CA ASP A 213 -6.39 -7.28 24.54
C ASP A 213 -5.73 -7.79 23.26
N SER A 214 -5.76 -9.11 23.06
CA SER A 214 -5.15 -9.75 21.89
C SER A 214 -5.73 -9.25 20.56
N PHE A 215 -6.98 -8.78 20.54
CA PHE A 215 -7.56 -8.21 19.31
C PHE A 215 -6.91 -6.86 18.98
N GLY A 216 -6.80 -5.97 19.97
CA GLY A 216 -6.08 -4.70 19.87
C GLY A 216 -4.63 -4.87 19.41
N VAL A 217 -3.91 -5.86 19.92
CA VAL A 217 -2.54 -6.20 19.46
C VAL A 217 -2.51 -6.44 17.95
N HIS A 218 -3.37 -7.34 17.45
CA HIS A 218 -3.37 -7.71 16.03
C HIS A 218 -3.88 -6.59 15.13
N VAL A 219 -4.88 -5.82 15.57
CA VAL A 219 -5.37 -4.65 14.83
C VAL A 219 -4.26 -3.59 14.72
N ALA A 220 -3.58 -3.29 15.83
CA ALA A 220 -2.50 -2.32 15.83
C ALA A 220 -1.33 -2.75 14.92
N ILE A 221 -0.94 -4.03 14.96
CA ILE A 221 0.04 -4.60 14.03
C ILE A 221 -0.42 -4.44 12.59
N GLY A 222 -1.64 -4.84 12.26
CA GLY A 222 -2.16 -4.81 10.88
C GLY A 222 -2.25 -3.40 10.30
N LEU A 223 -2.75 -2.43 11.07
CA LEU A 223 -2.84 -1.03 10.63
C LEU A 223 -1.46 -0.40 10.47
N THR A 224 -0.53 -0.68 11.39
CA THR A 224 0.86 -0.21 11.31
C THR A 224 1.55 -0.78 10.07
N LEU A 225 1.39 -2.08 9.81
CA LEU A 225 1.92 -2.74 8.61
C LEU A 225 1.31 -2.15 7.33
N LEU A 226 0.02 -1.88 7.30
CA LEU A 226 -0.65 -1.28 6.15
C LEU A 226 -0.03 0.07 5.79
N ILE A 227 0.11 0.96 6.78
CA ILE A 227 0.71 2.29 6.58
C ILE A 227 2.16 2.14 6.13
N GLY A 228 2.94 1.30 6.82
CA GLY A 228 4.37 1.12 6.53
C GLY A 228 4.65 0.52 5.16
N ILE A 229 3.92 -0.54 4.77
CA ILE A 229 4.07 -1.19 3.46
C ILE A 229 3.64 -0.25 2.34
N GLN A 230 2.55 0.50 2.52
CA GLN A 230 2.09 1.46 1.51
C GLN A 230 3.10 2.60 1.33
N ALA A 231 3.65 3.14 2.43
CA ALA A 231 4.70 4.15 2.39
C ALA A 231 5.99 3.63 1.73
N PHE A 232 6.44 2.43 2.12
CA PHE A 232 7.61 1.77 1.55
C PHE A 232 7.44 1.53 0.04
N MET A 233 6.27 1.05 -0.39
CA MET A 233 6.04 0.80 -1.81
C MET A 233 6.01 2.09 -2.64
N ASN A 234 5.37 3.16 -2.14
CA ASN A 234 5.35 4.44 -2.84
C ASN A 234 6.78 5.02 -2.96
N MET A 235 7.50 5.11 -1.84
CA MET A 235 8.89 5.60 -1.85
C MET A 235 9.80 4.70 -2.70
N GLY A 236 9.64 3.38 -2.64
CA GLY A 236 10.41 2.44 -3.44
C GLY A 236 10.18 2.59 -4.95
N VAL A 237 8.95 2.91 -5.38
CA VAL A 237 8.66 3.17 -6.80
C VAL A 237 9.33 4.45 -7.27
N THR A 238 9.25 5.52 -6.48
CA THR A 238 9.79 6.83 -6.87
C THR A 238 11.33 6.81 -6.97
N VAL A 239 12.02 6.03 -6.14
CA VAL A 239 13.48 5.86 -6.26
C VAL A 239 13.88 4.70 -7.18
N GLY A 240 12.94 4.06 -7.88
CA GLY A 240 13.23 3.04 -8.89
C GLY A 240 13.61 1.66 -8.34
N LEU A 241 13.34 1.38 -7.07
CA LEU A 241 13.53 0.05 -6.46
C LEU A 241 12.36 -0.90 -6.74
N LEU A 242 11.18 -0.36 -7.10
CA LEU A 242 9.97 -1.12 -7.37
C LEU A 242 9.30 -0.65 -8.68
N PRO A 243 8.60 -1.53 -9.41
CA PRO A 243 7.91 -1.17 -10.63
C PRO A 243 6.74 -0.23 -10.36
N THR A 244 6.49 0.71 -11.27
CA THR A 244 5.44 1.75 -11.13
C THR A 244 4.05 1.17 -10.84
N LYS A 245 3.46 1.60 -9.73
CA LYS A 245 2.11 1.22 -9.28
C LYS A 245 1.37 2.48 -8.82
N GLY A 246 0.05 2.46 -8.94
CA GLY A 246 -0.80 3.56 -8.51
C GLY A 246 -1.13 3.49 -7.02
N LEU A 247 -0.14 3.76 -6.17
CA LEU A 247 -0.29 3.76 -4.72
C LEU A 247 0.10 5.11 -4.16
N THR A 248 -0.80 5.69 -3.40
CA THR A 248 -0.59 6.96 -2.70
C THR A 248 0.37 6.80 -1.52
N LEU A 249 1.23 7.79 -1.32
CA LEU A 249 1.98 7.97 -0.08
C LEU A 249 1.00 8.33 1.05
N PRO A 250 0.93 7.55 2.14
CA PRO A 250 -0.02 7.82 3.22
C PRO A 250 0.13 9.25 3.76
N PHE A 251 -0.97 9.93 4.07
CA PHE A 251 -1.03 11.29 4.66
C PHE A 251 -0.48 12.45 3.81
N VAL A 252 0.30 12.18 2.76
CA VAL A 252 0.99 13.22 1.96
C VAL A 252 0.37 13.37 0.59
N SER A 253 0.08 12.26 -0.10
CA SER A 253 -0.50 12.28 -1.45
C SER A 253 -1.94 12.78 -1.46
N MET A 254 -2.35 13.38 -2.58
CA MET A 254 -3.74 13.74 -2.82
C MET A 254 -4.61 12.50 -3.09
N GLY A 255 -5.18 11.92 -2.03
CA GLY A 255 -6.11 10.80 -2.15
C GLY A 255 -7.23 10.90 -1.13
N GLY A 256 -8.36 11.52 -1.49
CA GLY A 256 -9.45 11.81 -0.55
C GLY A 256 -9.93 10.60 0.25
N SER A 257 -10.26 9.49 -0.42
CA SER A 257 -10.71 8.26 0.27
C SER A 257 -9.61 7.62 1.10
N SER A 258 -8.37 7.58 0.58
CA SER A 258 -7.24 6.98 1.29
C SER A 258 -6.91 7.77 2.56
N LEU A 259 -6.90 9.10 2.49
CA LEU A 259 -6.67 9.98 3.64
C LEU A 259 -7.72 9.74 4.73
N VAL A 260 -9.00 9.66 4.39
CA VAL A 260 -10.08 9.39 5.37
C VAL A 260 -9.88 8.05 6.06
N VAL A 261 -9.59 6.98 5.30
CA VAL A 261 -9.37 5.64 5.88
C VAL A 261 -8.10 5.59 6.72
N LEU A 262 -7.04 6.30 6.32
CA LEU A 262 -5.81 6.40 7.08
C LEU A 262 -6.00 7.19 8.38
N MET A 263 -6.74 8.30 8.36
CA MET A 263 -7.13 9.04 9.56
C MET A 263 -7.96 8.17 10.51
N LEU A 264 -8.91 7.41 9.99
CA LEU A 264 -9.67 6.43 10.76
C LEU A 264 -8.74 5.38 11.39
N SER A 265 -7.77 4.88 10.62
CA SER A 265 -6.78 3.90 11.10
C SER A 265 -5.93 4.47 12.24
N ILE A 266 -5.50 5.73 12.15
CA ILE A 266 -4.80 6.42 13.25
C ILE A 266 -5.71 6.59 14.46
N GLY A 267 -6.97 6.97 14.28
CA GLY A 267 -7.95 7.08 15.37
C GLY A 267 -8.12 5.76 16.13
N VAL A 268 -8.16 4.63 15.42
CA VAL A 268 -8.20 3.30 16.04
C VAL A 268 -6.92 2.99 16.80
N LEU A 269 -5.73 3.30 16.24
CA LEU A 269 -4.46 3.12 16.93
C LEU A 269 -4.38 3.94 18.23
N LEU A 270 -4.83 5.20 18.19
CA LEU A 270 -4.90 6.05 19.37
C LEU A 270 -5.85 5.50 20.43
N ASN A 271 -7.02 4.97 20.03
CA ASN A 271 -7.95 4.34 20.97
C ASN A 271 -7.36 3.10 21.66
N ILE A 272 -6.58 2.30 20.93
CA ILE A 272 -5.86 1.15 21.50
C ILE A 272 -4.77 1.65 22.47
N SER A 273 -4.07 2.73 22.09
CA SER A 273 -3.02 3.33 22.92
C SER A 273 -3.53 3.92 24.24
N GLU A 274 -4.77 4.40 24.29
CA GLU A 274 -5.38 5.01 25.49
C GLU A 274 -5.74 3.96 26.55
N LYS A 275 -5.86 2.69 26.17
CA LYS A 275 -6.22 1.59 27.08
C LYS A 275 -5.04 0.62 27.29
N PRO A 276 -3.84 1.09 27.71
CA PRO A 276 -2.72 0.20 27.92
C PRO A 276 -2.99 -0.74 29.11
N ILE A 277 -2.26 -1.86 29.14
CA ILE A 277 -2.22 -2.73 30.32
C ILE A 277 -1.80 -1.88 31.53
N GLN A 278 -2.70 -1.68 32.50
CA GLN A 278 -2.30 -1.25 33.84
C GLN A 278 -1.46 -2.38 34.42
N LYS A 279 -0.13 -2.18 34.45
CA LYS A 279 0.80 -3.06 35.17
C LYS A 279 0.61 -2.88 36.66
#